data_AF-A0A3D3DDQ2-F1
#
_entry.id   AF-A0A3D3DDQ2-F1
#
_cell.length_a   1.000
_cell.length_b   1.000
_cell.length_c   1.000
_cell.angle_alpha   90.00
_cell.angle_beta   90.00
_cell.angle_gamma   90.00
#
_symmetry.space_group_name_H-M   'P 1'
#
loop_
_entity.id
_entity.type
_entity.pdbx_description
1 polymer ?
#
loop_
_entity_poly.entity_id
_entity_poly.type
_entity_poly.pdbx_seq_one_letter_code
_entity_poly.pdbx_strand_id
1 'polypeptide(L)'
;MSKNLIVLFILILLIVGGFGIYTYDQSNQAKKEVEEKNLKLESNDAIISELKENIQEREKQIEELKASLARGKKDLEREYADKLTELTEEKAKLEALLAEKEETIKTIMRQKEESEQIVISKDELISELKENIQEKEKQIDELKAGLTKDENDLEKEFAAKISELMKEKGQLEALLIEQQGILQTKDREKEELVSKLEDCNNQINELKDKLVQREIEEEKDYIAKLSALTEEKSKLENQLKIYQDLLSEKEDAIVLIKQQNEESEKSIAEKDKTIAELSQSIKGYENQIKEISEQAAKEKEKQIEKETEYSNKLSLLTEEKTKLETQLKASKDLLLERESTIALFKQQKEDLEKVISDKDKTITELFENIKGYENLVKELQEKMAREGKEKEAEYAAKLALLKEGKKIIEAKLVEAIKKSIPDYYEVKKGDSLWKIAERFYNTGEKWIRIFEANTNKIKNPSIIYPYQRLTIPKE
;
A
#
# COMPACT_ATOMS: atom_id res chain seq x y z
N MET A 1 -31.64 59.83 85.66
CA MET A 1 -32.04 59.51 84.28
C MET A 1 -33.53 59.19 84.26
N SER A 2 -34.28 59.72 83.29
CA SER A 2 -35.72 59.43 83.18
C SER A 2 -35.94 57.97 82.78
N LYS A 3 -37.00 57.34 83.31
CA LYS A 3 -37.34 55.93 83.02
C LYS A 3 -37.43 55.64 81.51
N ASN A 4 -37.79 56.63 80.70
CA ASN A 4 -37.92 56.50 79.25
C ASN A 4 -36.57 56.31 78.52
N LEU A 5 -35.48 56.90 79.03
CA LEU A 5 -34.15 56.74 78.41
C LEU A 5 -33.59 55.32 78.64
N ILE A 6 -33.87 54.75 79.82
CA ILE A 6 -33.47 53.39 80.18
C ILE A 6 -34.20 52.37 79.30
N VAL A 7 -35.51 52.57 79.07
CA VAL A 7 -36.30 51.69 78.18
C VAL A 7 -35.79 51.75 76.74
N LEU A 8 -35.47 52.94 76.22
CA LEU A 8 -34.91 53.10 74.87
C LEU A 8 -33.55 52.40 74.73
N PHE A 9 -32.70 52.51 75.74
CA PHE A 9 -31.38 51.87 75.75
C PHE A 9 -31.49 50.33 75.79
N ILE A 10 -32.42 49.79 76.59
CA ILE A 10 -32.72 48.34 76.62
C ILE A 10 -33.24 47.87 75.26
N LEU A 11 -34.10 48.65 74.60
CA LEU A 11 -34.63 48.31 73.27
C LEU A 11 -33.53 48.27 72.20
N ILE A 12 -32.62 49.24 72.22
CA ILE A 12 -31.45 49.28 71.32
C ILE A 12 -30.55 48.07 71.58
N LEU A 13 -30.28 47.74 72.85
CA LEU A 13 -29.48 46.55 73.20
C LEU A 13 -30.14 45.24 72.74
N LEU A 14 -31.47 45.13 72.81
CA LEU A 14 -32.19 43.96 72.30
C LEU A 14 -32.16 43.87 70.78
N ILE A 15 -32.24 44.99 70.06
CA ILE A 15 -32.14 45.01 68.59
C ILE A 15 -30.71 44.68 68.14
N VAL A 16 -29.70 45.29 68.76
CA VAL A 16 -28.28 45.03 68.44
C VAL A 16 -27.90 43.61 68.85
N GLY A 17 -28.36 43.13 70.01
CA GLY A 17 -28.16 41.76 70.46
C GLY A 17 -28.87 40.74 69.56
N GLY A 18 -30.11 41.01 69.17
CA GLY A 18 -30.87 40.16 68.24
C GLY A 18 -30.24 40.12 66.84
N PHE A 19 -29.78 41.26 66.32
CA PHE A 19 -29.06 41.34 65.05
C PHE A 19 -27.69 40.64 65.14
N GLY A 20 -27.01 40.75 66.28
CA GLY A 20 -25.76 40.03 66.56
C GLY A 20 -25.95 38.52 66.59
N ILE A 21 -27.01 38.03 67.23
CA ILE A 21 -27.35 36.59 67.27
C ILE A 21 -27.76 36.11 65.87
N TYR A 22 -28.59 36.86 65.15
CA TYR A 22 -29.01 36.51 63.80
C TYR A 22 -27.84 36.45 62.80
N THR A 23 -26.94 37.43 62.85
CA THR A 23 -25.74 37.45 61.98
C THR A 23 -24.73 36.38 62.39
N TYR A 24 -24.61 36.06 63.68
CA TYR A 24 -23.81 34.93 64.16
C TYR A 24 -24.38 33.60 63.69
N ASP A 25 -25.69 33.39 63.77
CA ASP A 25 -26.36 32.16 63.33
C ASP A 25 -26.25 31.97 61.80
N GLN A 26 -26.48 33.03 61.00
CA GLN A 26 -26.23 33.00 59.56
C GLN A 26 -24.77 32.67 59.23
N SER A 27 -23.82 33.28 59.94
CA SER A 27 -22.39 33.02 59.73
C SER A 27 -22.03 31.57 60.06
N ASN A 28 -22.60 31.02 61.13
CA ASN A 28 -22.36 29.64 61.54
C ASN A 28 -23.02 28.63 60.58
N GLN A 29 -24.20 28.96 60.06
CA GLN A 29 -24.87 28.17 59.01
C GLN A 29 -24.07 28.18 57.71
N ALA A 30 -23.58 29.35 57.27
CA ALA A 30 -22.71 29.48 56.11
C ALA A 30 -21.40 28.71 56.30
N LYS A 31 -20.81 28.75 57.51
CA LYS A 31 -19.61 27.98 57.85
C LYS A 31 -19.85 26.48 57.76
N LYS A 32 -20.98 25.99 58.27
CA LYS A 32 -21.37 24.57 58.18
C LYS A 32 -21.58 24.12 56.74
N GLU A 33 -22.21 24.95 55.90
CA GLU A 33 -22.35 24.67 54.46
C GLU A 33 -21.00 24.63 53.73
N VAL A 34 -20.07 25.51 54.09
CA VAL A 34 -18.71 25.50 53.54
C VAL A 34 -17.94 24.24 53.98
N GLU A 35 -18.03 23.85 55.24
CA GLU A 35 -17.44 22.60 55.74
C GLU A 35 -18.02 21.36 55.02
N GLU A 36 -19.34 21.31 54.82
CA GLU A 36 -19.98 20.19 54.11
C GLU A 36 -19.58 20.14 52.62
N LYS A 37 -19.47 21.31 51.96
CA LYS A 37 -18.98 21.39 50.58
C LYS A 37 -17.51 21.01 50.47
N ASN A 38 -16.67 21.39 51.43
CA ASN A 38 -15.26 21.00 51.46
C ASN A 38 -15.09 19.49 51.63
N LEU A 39 -15.87 18.85 52.52
CA LEU A 39 -15.86 17.39 52.66
C LEU A 39 -16.28 16.67 51.36
N LYS A 40 -17.28 17.20 50.64
CA LYS A 40 -17.66 16.68 49.31
C LYS A 40 -16.55 16.89 48.29
N LEU A 41 -15.83 18.01 48.36
CA LEU A 41 -14.72 18.30 47.46
C LEU A 41 -13.56 17.32 47.69
N GLU A 42 -13.18 17.08 48.95
CA GLU A 42 -12.16 16.10 49.32
C GLU A 42 -12.55 14.69 48.88
N SER A 43 -13.82 14.31 49.03
CA SER A 43 -14.34 13.03 48.52
C SER A 43 -14.25 12.93 47.00
N ASN A 44 -14.55 14.02 46.28
CA ASN A 44 -14.45 14.05 44.82
C ASN A 44 -12.98 13.99 44.37
N ASP A 45 -12.07 14.67 45.06
CA ASP A 45 -10.63 14.63 44.77
C ASP A 45 -10.05 13.22 44.98
N ALA A 46 -10.53 12.48 45.99
CA ALA A 46 -10.19 11.08 46.18
C ALA A 46 -10.66 10.20 45.01
N ILE A 47 -11.91 10.35 44.57
CA ILE A 47 -12.47 9.62 43.41
C ILE A 47 -11.71 9.96 42.13
N ILE A 48 -11.38 11.23 41.91
CA ILE A 48 -10.59 11.67 40.74
C ILE A 48 -9.21 11.03 40.75
N SER A 49 -8.60 10.87 41.93
CA SER A 49 -7.28 10.27 42.08
C SER A 49 -7.32 8.76 41.79
N GLU A 50 -8.33 8.04 42.29
CA GLU A 50 -8.56 6.62 41.97
C GLU A 50 -8.87 6.40 40.49
N LEU A 51 -9.66 7.29 39.86
CA LEU A 51 -9.92 7.24 38.42
C LEU A 51 -8.65 7.48 37.59
N LYS A 52 -7.77 8.41 38.01
CA LYS A 52 -6.49 8.64 37.35
C LYS A 52 -5.58 7.42 37.42
N GLU A 53 -5.50 6.78 38.58
CA GLU A 53 -4.70 5.56 38.75
C GLU A 53 -5.24 4.41 37.87
N ASN A 54 -6.56 4.23 37.84
CA ASN A 54 -7.20 3.26 36.94
C ASN A 54 -6.96 3.57 35.47
N ILE A 55 -6.99 4.85 35.06
CA ILE A 55 -6.69 5.26 33.68
C ILE A 55 -5.23 4.91 33.34
N GLN A 56 -4.28 5.21 34.23
CA GLN A 56 -2.86 4.88 34.03
C GLN A 56 -2.63 3.36 33.90
N GLU A 57 -3.28 2.56 34.75
CA GLU A 57 -3.21 1.10 34.68
C GLU A 57 -3.76 0.58 33.33
N ARG A 58 -4.88 1.13 32.85
CA ARG A 58 -5.47 0.79 31.55
C ARG A 58 -4.59 1.21 30.39
N GLU A 59 -3.98 2.40 30.45
CA GLU A 59 -3.03 2.87 29.43
C GLU A 59 -1.83 1.92 29.34
N LYS A 60 -1.29 1.48 30.47
CA LYS A 60 -0.21 0.49 30.51
C LYS A 60 -0.63 -0.84 29.88
N GLN A 61 -1.82 -1.35 30.19
CA GLN A 61 -2.37 -2.57 29.57
C GLN A 61 -2.54 -2.42 28.05
N ILE A 62 -2.97 -1.25 27.57
CA ILE A 62 -3.09 -0.97 26.15
C ILE A 62 -1.72 -1.01 25.47
N GLU A 63 -0.69 -0.43 26.08
CA GLU A 63 0.67 -0.46 25.53
C GLU A 63 1.26 -1.88 25.51
N GLU A 64 1.04 -2.68 26.56
CA GLU A 64 1.43 -4.10 26.57
C GLU A 64 0.72 -4.90 25.47
N LEU A 65 -0.58 -4.68 25.28
CA LEU A 65 -1.35 -5.32 24.21
C LEU A 65 -0.84 -4.89 22.83
N LYS A 66 -0.60 -3.60 22.59
CA LYS A 66 0.00 -3.11 21.34
C LYS A 66 1.34 -3.77 21.06
N ALA A 67 2.20 -3.88 22.07
CA ALA A 67 3.50 -4.53 21.93
C ALA A 67 3.38 -6.04 21.65
N SER A 68 2.37 -6.72 22.23
CA SER A 68 2.09 -8.13 21.93
C SER A 68 1.58 -8.32 20.49
N LEU A 69 0.73 -7.41 20.02
CA LEU A 69 0.12 -7.44 18.70
C LEU A 69 1.15 -7.16 17.61
N ALA A 70 2.06 -6.21 17.87
CA ALA A 70 3.21 -5.93 17.01
C ALA A 70 4.16 -7.14 16.90
N ARG A 71 4.42 -7.84 18.01
CA ARG A 71 5.21 -9.09 18.01
C ARG A 71 4.51 -10.19 17.23
N GLY A 72 3.23 -10.45 17.49
CA GLY A 72 2.45 -11.45 16.78
C GLY A 72 2.38 -11.19 15.27
N LYS A 73 2.25 -9.92 14.86
CA LYS A 73 2.31 -9.54 13.44
C LYS A 73 3.68 -9.87 12.82
N LYS A 74 4.76 -9.54 13.52
CA LYS A 74 6.14 -9.80 13.05
C LYS A 74 6.43 -11.30 12.98
N ASP A 75 5.98 -12.08 13.95
CA ASP A 75 6.14 -13.53 13.98
C ASP A 75 5.35 -14.19 12.83
N LEU A 76 4.14 -13.70 12.55
CA LEU A 76 3.32 -14.16 11.43
C LEU A 76 3.94 -13.79 10.07
N GLU A 77 4.44 -12.55 9.93
CA GLU A 77 5.17 -12.12 8.73
C GLU A 77 6.40 -12.99 8.48
N ARG A 78 7.12 -13.36 9.54
CA ARG A 78 8.26 -14.27 9.45
C ARG A 78 7.85 -15.68 9.05
N GLU A 79 6.79 -16.23 9.63
CA GLU A 79 6.29 -17.57 9.26
C GLU A 79 5.85 -17.62 7.79
N TYR A 80 5.19 -16.57 7.29
CA TYR A 80 4.82 -16.48 5.88
C TYR A 80 6.04 -16.33 4.97
N ALA A 81 7.06 -15.56 5.38
CA ALA A 81 8.30 -15.43 4.64
C ALA A 81 9.03 -16.79 4.54
N ASP A 82 9.16 -17.51 5.66
CA ASP A 82 9.81 -18.82 5.71
C ASP A 82 9.07 -19.84 4.82
N LYS A 83 7.73 -19.89 4.89
CA LYS A 83 6.89 -20.74 4.00
C LYS A 83 7.04 -20.35 2.53
N LEU A 84 7.10 -19.07 2.23
CA LEU A 84 7.28 -18.60 0.85
C LEU A 84 8.65 -19.06 0.33
N THR A 85 9.70 -18.96 1.14
CA THR A 85 11.04 -19.44 0.81
C THR A 85 11.04 -20.95 0.53
N GLU A 86 10.42 -21.75 1.41
CA GLU A 86 10.29 -23.20 1.24
C GLU A 86 9.56 -23.56 -0.07
N LEU A 87 8.43 -22.91 -0.35
CA LEU A 87 7.68 -23.07 -1.61
C LEU A 87 8.48 -22.66 -2.84
N THR A 88 9.28 -21.58 -2.75
CA THR A 88 10.14 -21.16 -3.86
C THR A 88 11.27 -22.15 -4.13
N GLU A 89 11.87 -22.74 -3.09
CA GLU A 89 12.87 -23.79 -3.25
C GLU A 89 12.28 -25.07 -3.84
N GLU A 90 11.09 -25.47 -3.39
CA GLU A 90 10.40 -26.64 -3.92
C GLU A 90 10.01 -26.44 -5.40
N LYS A 91 9.51 -25.25 -5.74
CA LYS A 91 9.24 -24.87 -7.13
C LYS A 91 10.50 -24.93 -7.99
N ALA A 92 11.63 -24.39 -7.52
CA ALA A 92 12.89 -24.42 -8.25
C ALA A 92 13.39 -25.87 -8.48
N LYS A 93 13.23 -26.75 -7.49
CA LYS A 93 13.55 -28.18 -7.63
C LYS A 93 12.67 -28.86 -8.68
N LEU A 94 11.37 -28.58 -8.70
CA LEU A 94 10.45 -29.13 -9.69
C LEU A 94 10.75 -28.63 -11.11
N GLU A 95 11.07 -27.34 -11.27
CA GLU A 95 11.46 -26.77 -12.56
C GLU A 95 12.76 -27.38 -13.09
N ALA A 96 13.76 -27.60 -12.22
CA ALA A 96 15.00 -28.30 -12.59
C ALA A 96 14.73 -29.75 -13.03
N LEU A 97 13.86 -30.46 -12.30
CA LEU A 97 13.50 -31.83 -12.64
C LEU A 97 12.70 -31.92 -13.95
N LEU A 98 11.84 -30.94 -14.22
CA LEU A 98 11.13 -30.82 -15.50
C LEU A 98 12.13 -30.66 -16.66
N ALA A 99 13.09 -29.74 -16.53
CA ALA A 99 14.11 -29.50 -17.55
C ALA A 99 14.98 -30.75 -17.82
N GLU A 100 15.36 -31.49 -16.77
CA GLU A 100 16.07 -32.77 -16.91
C GLU A 100 15.25 -33.81 -17.69
N LYS A 101 13.94 -33.90 -17.40
CA LYS A 101 13.03 -34.81 -18.11
C LYS A 101 12.83 -34.40 -19.57
N GLU A 102 12.71 -33.11 -19.87
CA GLU A 102 12.61 -32.62 -21.25
C GLU A 102 13.86 -32.96 -22.06
N GLU A 103 15.04 -32.81 -21.48
CA GLU A 103 16.30 -33.16 -22.16
C GLU A 103 16.44 -34.67 -22.37
N THR A 104 15.98 -35.46 -21.40
CA THR A 104 15.89 -36.92 -21.55
C THR A 104 14.96 -37.30 -22.70
N ILE A 105 13.80 -36.65 -22.83
CA ILE A 105 12.84 -36.90 -23.91
C ILE A 105 13.46 -36.55 -25.26
N LYS A 106 14.15 -35.41 -25.39
CA LYS A 106 14.85 -35.07 -26.64
C LYS A 106 15.89 -36.10 -27.01
N THR A 107 16.66 -36.59 -26.03
CA THR A 107 17.66 -37.65 -26.26
C THR A 107 17.01 -38.93 -26.77
N ILE A 108 15.90 -39.36 -26.15
CA ILE A 108 15.14 -40.53 -26.58
C ILE A 108 14.58 -40.33 -27.99
N MET A 109 14.05 -39.14 -28.32
CA MET A 109 13.55 -38.84 -29.67
C MET A 109 14.66 -38.93 -30.71
N ARG A 110 15.84 -38.37 -30.43
CA ARG A 110 17.00 -38.47 -31.32
C ARG A 110 17.42 -39.92 -31.54
N GLN A 111 17.49 -40.71 -30.47
CA GLN A 111 17.80 -42.14 -30.55
C GLN A 111 16.74 -42.92 -31.34
N LYS A 112 15.46 -42.58 -31.17
CA LYS A 112 14.36 -43.17 -31.94
C LYS A 112 14.54 -42.90 -33.43
N GLU A 113 14.83 -41.65 -33.80
CA GLU A 113 15.03 -41.25 -35.19
C GLU A 113 16.28 -41.90 -35.81
N GLU A 114 17.39 -41.97 -35.06
CA GLU A 114 18.58 -42.73 -35.45
C GLU A 114 18.24 -44.22 -35.67
N SER A 115 17.44 -44.83 -34.79
CA SER A 115 17.02 -46.22 -34.93
C SER A 115 16.09 -46.44 -36.15
N GLU A 116 15.20 -45.50 -36.45
CA GLU A 116 14.33 -45.55 -37.62
C GLU A 116 15.16 -45.42 -38.92
N GLN A 117 16.17 -44.55 -38.94
CA GLN A 117 17.10 -44.42 -40.07
C GLN A 117 17.90 -45.71 -40.31
N ILE A 118 18.35 -46.37 -39.23
CA ILE A 118 19.05 -47.66 -39.31
C ILE A 118 18.11 -48.74 -39.87
N VAL A 119 16.84 -48.76 -39.48
CA VAL A 119 15.86 -49.71 -40.03
C VAL A 119 15.67 -49.48 -41.52
N ILE A 120 15.50 -48.24 -41.97
CA ILE A 120 15.37 -47.90 -43.40
C ILE A 120 16.59 -48.39 -44.18
N SER A 121 17.81 -48.09 -43.70
CA SER A 121 19.06 -48.53 -44.33
C SER A 121 19.17 -50.06 -44.40
N LYS A 122 18.72 -50.77 -43.35
CA LYS A 122 18.69 -52.24 -43.35
C LYS A 122 17.69 -52.79 -44.34
N ASP A 123 16.50 -52.20 -44.45
CA ASP A 123 15.48 -52.64 -45.41
C ASP A 123 15.93 -52.43 -46.86
N GLU A 124 16.68 -51.36 -47.13
CA GLU A 124 17.28 -51.07 -48.42
C GLU A 124 18.36 -52.13 -48.77
N LEU A 125 19.26 -52.43 -47.83
CA LEU A 125 20.24 -53.52 -47.94
C LEU A 125 19.58 -54.89 -48.15
N ILE A 126 18.49 -55.19 -47.44
CA ILE A 126 17.73 -56.44 -47.61
C ILE A 126 17.13 -56.52 -49.01
N SER A 127 16.65 -55.41 -49.56
CA SER A 127 16.09 -55.35 -50.91
C SER A 127 17.17 -55.60 -51.97
N GLU A 128 18.34 -54.96 -51.83
CA GLU A 128 19.48 -55.17 -52.72
C GLU A 128 20.02 -56.61 -52.66
N LEU A 129 20.10 -57.18 -51.45
CA LEU A 129 20.49 -58.59 -51.27
C LEU A 129 19.46 -59.55 -51.90
N LYS A 130 18.17 -59.25 -51.79
CA LYS A 130 17.11 -60.05 -52.43
C LYS A 130 17.25 -60.06 -53.95
N GLU A 131 17.49 -58.90 -54.55
CA GLU A 131 17.68 -58.77 -55.99
C GLU A 131 18.92 -59.53 -56.45
N ASN A 132 20.03 -59.42 -55.72
CA ASN A 132 21.25 -60.19 -55.97
C ASN A 132 21.02 -61.71 -55.85
N ILE A 133 20.25 -62.17 -54.86
CA ILE A 133 19.90 -63.59 -54.71
C ILE A 133 19.06 -64.06 -55.90
N GLN A 134 18.04 -63.29 -56.31
CA GLN A 134 17.21 -63.64 -57.47
C GLN A 134 18.02 -63.75 -58.76
N GLU A 135 18.96 -62.82 -58.99
CA GLU A 135 19.84 -62.87 -60.15
C GLU A 135 20.76 -64.11 -60.09
N LYS A 136 21.28 -64.46 -58.91
CA LYS A 136 22.08 -65.68 -58.73
C LYS A 136 21.27 -66.96 -58.92
N GLU A 137 20.02 -67.01 -58.45
CA GLU A 137 19.11 -68.13 -58.68
C GLU A 137 18.85 -68.33 -60.18
N LYS A 138 18.60 -67.23 -60.91
CA LYS A 138 18.44 -67.27 -62.38
C LYS A 138 19.68 -67.81 -63.08
N GLN A 139 20.88 -67.35 -62.70
CA GLN A 139 22.15 -67.86 -63.24
C GLN A 139 22.33 -69.36 -62.96
N ILE A 140 21.95 -69.84 -61.78
CA ILE A 140 21.99 -71.27 -61.43
C ILE A 140 21.03 -72.07 -62.32
N ASP A 141 19.82 -71.58 -62.55
CA ASP A 141 18.84 -72.26 -63.40
C ASP A 141 19.28 -72.32 -64.87
N GLU A 142 19.89 -71.25 -65.39
CA GLU A 142 20.50 -71.24 -66.72
C GLU A 142 21.65 -72.25 -66.85
N LEU A 143 22.54 -72.32 -65.84
CA LEU A 143 23.63 -73.30 -65.81
C LEU A 143 23.12 -74.74 -65.72
N LYS A 144 22.09 -75.00 -64.90
CA LYS A 144 21.44 -76.31 -64.82
C LYS A 144 20.84 -76.71 -66.16
N ALA A 145 20.14 -75.80 -66.83
CA ALA A 145 19.60 -76.04 -68.16
C ALA A 145 20.70 -76.37 -69.17
N GLY A 146 21.82 -75.64 -69.13
CA GLY A 146 23.03 -75.93 -69.94
C GLY A 146 23.57 -77.34 -69.69
N LEU A 147 23.82 -77.71 -68.43
CA LEU A 147 24.28 -79.04 -68.05
C LEU A 147 23.34 -80.15 -68.51
N THR A 148 22.02 -79.99 -68.33
CA THR A 148 21.06 -81.01 -68.80
C THR A 148 21.05 -81.15 -70.31
N LYS A 149 21.32 -80.07 -71.05
CA LYS A 149 21.43 -80.12 -72.51
C LYS A 149 22.70 -80.85 -72.92
N ASP A 150 23.83 -80.51 -72.32
CA ASP A 150 25.12 -81.14 -72.59
C ASP A 150 25.09 -82.64 -72.28
N GLU A 151 24.46 -83.04 -71.16
CA GLU A 151 24.27 -84.45 -70.79
C GLU A 151 23.43 -85.21 -71.81
N ASN A 152 22.32 -84.62 -72.28
CA ASN A 152 21.47 -85.21 -73.33
C ASN A 152 22.17 -85.30 -74.70
N ASP A 153 22.98 -84.31 -75.06
CA ASP A 153 23.73 -84.29 -76.30
C ASP A 153 24.86 -85.34 -76.27
N LEU A 154 25.51 -85.50 -75.13
CA LEU A 154 26.53 -86.52 -74.89
C LEU A 154 25.94 -87.94 -74.88
N GLU A 155 24.77 -88.15 -74.26
CA GLU A 155 24.04 -89.43 -74.33
C GLU A 155 23.67 -89.80 -75.76
N LYS A 156 23.22 -88.84 -76.58
CA LYS A 156 22.93 -89.08 -78.00
C LYS A 156 24.18 -89.44 -78.78
N GLU A 157 25.30 -88.76 -78.54
CA GLU A 157 26.56 -89.03 -79.20
C GLU A 157 27.08 -90.45 -78.86
N PHE A 158 27.06 -90.82 -77.57
CA PHE A 158 27.42 -92.17 -77.13
C PHE A 158 26.47 -93.23 -77.68
N ALA A 159 25.15 -92.98 -77.70
CA ALA A 159 24.18 -93.92 -78.27
C ALA A 159 24.42 -94.13 -79.78
N ALA A 160 24.73 -93.07 -80.52
CA ALA A 160 25.07 -93.15 -81.94
C ALA A 160 26.37 -93.95 -82.15
N LYS A 161 27.41 -93.68 -81.35
CA LYS A 161 28.69 -94.40 -81.44
C LYS A 161 28.56 -95.88 -81.09
N ILE A 162 27.78 -96.23 -80.07
CA ILE A 162 27.50 -97.61 -79.69
C ILE A 162 26.75 -98.34 -80.82
N SER A 163 25.79 -97.67 -81.47
CA SER A 163 25.03 -98.25 -82.58
C SER A 163 25.90 -98.49 -83.83
N GLU A 164 26.81 -97.55 -84.13
CA GLU A 164 27.82 -97.69 -85.19
C GLU A 164 28.76 -98.88 -84.92
N LEU A 165 29.30 -98.98 -83.71
CA LEU A 165 30.17 -100.08 -83.30
C LEU A 165 29.45 -101.44 -83.29
N MET A 166 28.18 -101.49 -82.90
CA MET A 166 27.37 -102.72 -82.99
C MET A 166 27.19 -103.17 -84.44
N LYS A 167 27.02 -102.24 -85.38
CA LYS A 167 26.90 -102.54 -86.80
C LYS A 167 28.22 -103.08 -87.38
N GLU A 168 29.35 -102.44 -87.05
CA GLU A 168 30.68 -102.92 -87.46
C GLU A 168 30.99 -104.31 -86.88
N LYS A 169 30.65 -104.53 -85.60
CA LYS A 169 30.80 -105.84 -84.96
C LYS A 169 30.01 -106.93 -85.70
N GLY A 170 28.75 -106.66 -86.05
CA GLY A 170 27.93 -107.61 -86.82
C GLY A 170 28.48 -107.91 -88.22
N GLN A 171 29.09 -106.92 -88.87
CA GLN A 171 29.76 -107.10 -90.17
C GLN A 171 31.02 -107.98 -90.05
N LEU A 172 31.82 -107.78 -89.00
CA LEU A 172 33.00 -108.60 -88.73
C LEU A 172 32.64 -110.04 -88.36
N GLU A 173 31.58 -110.25 -87.57
CA GLU A 173 31.08 -111.59 -87.23
C GLU A 173 30.58 -112.34 -88.48
N ALA A 174 29.94 -111.64 -89.43
CA ALA A 174 29.53 -112.22 -90.71
C ALA A 174 30.73 -112.62 -91.60
N LEU A 175 31.78 -111.80 -91.64
CA LEU A 175 33.03 -112.11 -92.36
C LEU A 175 33.77 -113.30 -91.73
N LEU A 176 33.69 -113.46 -90.40
CA LEU A 176 34.30 -114.60 -89.71
C LEU A 176 33.61 -115.92 -90.05
N ILE A 177 32.28 -115.91 -90.21
CA ILE A 177 31.48 -117.06 -90.64
C ILE A 177 31.79 -117.43 -92.11
N GLU A 178 32.01 -116.43 -92.97
CA GLU A 178 32.39 -116.64 -94.37
C GLU A 178 33.81 -117.24 -94.50
N GLN A 179 34.77 -116.76 -93.70
CA GLN A 179 36.12 -117.34 -93.70
C GLN A 179 36.19 -118.74 -93.07
N GLN A 180 35.34 -119.05 -92.08
CA GLN A 180 35.22 -120.41 -91.53
C GLN A 180 34.59 -121.41 -92.52
N GLY A 181 33.81 -120.95 -93.50
CA GLY A 181 33.27 -121.78 -94.59
C GLY A 181 34.27 -122.16 -95.68
N ILE A 182 35.34 -121.37 -95.86
CA ILE A 182 36.35 -121.58 -96.93
C ILE A 182 37.49 -122.53 -96.49
N LEU A 183 37.62 -122.80 -95.19
CA LEU A 183 38.69 -123.63 -94.61
C LEU A 183 38.40 -125.14 -94.51
N GLN A 184 37.31 -125.65 -95.08
CA GLN A 184 36.93 -127.08 -95.02
C GLN A 184 37.04 -127.88 -96.32
N THR A 185 37.66 -127.37 -97.41
CA THR A 185 37.78 -128.16 -98.67
C THR A 185 39.07 -127.98 -99.47
N LYS A 186 40.25 -127.79 -98.84
CA LYS A 186 41.54 -127.90 -99.56
C LYS A 186 42.68 -128.46 -98.71
N ASP A 187 42.48 -129.68 -98.22
CA ASP A 187 43.57 -130.56 -97.76
C ASP A 187 43.45 -131.93 -98.44
N ARG A 188 43.71 -131.97 -99.74
CA ARG A 188 44.10 -133.19 -100.43
C ARG A 188 45.17 -132.85 -101.47
N GLU A 189 46.27 -133.61 -101.44
CA GLU A 189 47.41 -133.61 -102.36
C GLU A 189 48.61 -132.75 -101.95
N LYS A 190 49.07 -132.97 -100.70
CA LYS A 190 50.38 -132.57 -100.18
C LYS A 190 51.38 -133.74 -100.21
N GLU A 191 51.59 -134.37 -101.37
CA GLU A 191 52.54 -135.50 -101.44
C GLU A 191 53.39 -135.62 -102.73
N GLU A 192 53.42 -134.64 -103.64
CA GLU A 192 54.17 -134.82 -104.89
C GLU A 192 55.12 -133.71 -105.35
N LEU A 193 55.57 -132.76 -104.52
CA LEU A 193 56.61 -131.82 -105.00
C LEU A 193 57.71 -131.51 -103.97
N VAL A 194 58.19 -132.58 -103.34
CA VAL A 194 59.55 -132.70 -102.77
C VAL A 194 60.66 -132.50 -103.84
N SER A 195 60.31 -132.31 -105.11
CA SER A 195 61.27 -132.15 -106.24
C SER A 195 61.67 -130.72 -106.60
N LYS A 196 61.27 -129.67 -105.85
CA LYS A 196 61.67 -128.29 -106.17
C LYS A 196 62.37 -127.57 -105.01
N LEU A 197 63.16 -128.35 -104.27
CA LEU A 197 64.25 -127.94 -103.37
C LEU A 197 65.34 -127.05 -104.03
N GLU A 198 65.15 -126.68 -105.31
CA GLU A 198 65.94 -125.70 -106.06
C GLU A 198 65.47 -124.23 -105.81
N ASP A 199 64.24 -124.03 -105.32
CA ASP A 199 63.68 -122.68 -105.07
C ASP A 199 64.04 -122.12 -103.67
N CYS A 200 64.75 -122.91 -102.86
CA CYS A 200 65.38 -122.46 -101.61
C CYS A 200 66.47 -121.39 -101.84
N ASN A 201 66.86 -121.13 -103.09
CA ASN A 201 67.85 -120.09 -103.40
C ASN A 201 67.22 -118.71 -103.69
N ASN A 202 65.90 -118.64 -103.94
CA ASN A 202 65.18 -117.37 -104.14
C ASN A 202 64.64 -116.76 -102.83
N GLN A 203 64.47 -117.57 -101.78
CA GLN A 203 63.97 -117.13 -100.47
C GLN A 203 64.98 -116.31 -99.65
N ILE A 204 66.28 -116.34 -100.00
CA ILE A 204 67.32 -115.56 -99.32
C ILE A 204 67.24 -114.05 -99.67
N ASN A 205 66.74 -113.70 -100.86
CA ASN A 205 66.58 -112.29 -101.26
C ASN A 205 65.31 -111.63 -100.71
N GLU A 206 64.29 -112.41 -100.36
CA GLU A 206 63.01 -111.90 -99.82
C GLU A 206 63.10 -111.55 -98.32
N LEU A 207 64.09 -112.07 -97.60
CA LEU A 207 64.33 -111.72 -96.18
C LEU A 207 65.10 -110.41 -95.99
N LYS A 208 65.67 -109.85 -97.08
CA LYS A 208 66.38 -108.56 -97.07
C LYS A 208 65.41 -107.37 -97.14
N ASP A 209 64.26 -107.53 -97.80
CA ASP A 209 63.23 -106.49 -97.92
C ASP A 209 62.32 -106.38 -96.68
N LYS A 210 62.24 -107.42 -95.86
CA LYS A 210 61.46 -107.42 -94.60
C LYS A 210 62.17 -106.71 -93.43
N LEU A 211 63.46 -106.40 -93.55
CA LEU A 211 64.21 -105.64 -92.54
C LEU A 211 64.10 -104.12 -92.74
N VAL A 212 63.78 -103.65 -93.94
CA VAL A 212 63.65 -102.22 -94.27
C VAL A 212 62.29 -101.63 -93.89
N GLN A 213 61.23 -102.43 -93.76
CA GLN A 213 59.90 -101.94 -93.38
C GLN A 213 59.65 -101.84 -91.85
N ARG A 214 60.46 -102.49 -91.01
CA ARG A 214 60.24 -102.43 -89.55
C ARG A 214 60.82 -101.16 -88.89
N GLU A 215 61.82 -100.55 -89.51
CA GLU A 215 62.45 -99.32 -89.00
C GLU A 215 61.69 -98.03 -89.39
N ILE A 216 60.81 -98.07 -90.41
CA ILE A 216 60.09 -96.87 -90.91
C ILE A 216 58.71 -96.66 -90.24
N GLU A 217 58.06 -97.72 -89.76
CA GLU A 217 56.73 -97.63 -89.12
C GLU A 217 56.80 -97.20 -87.63
N GLU A 218 57.83 -97.60 -86.89
CA GLU A 218 58.02 -97.18 -85.49
C GLU A 218 58.48 -95.71 -85.40
N GLU A 219 59.33 -95.23 -86.32
CA GLU A 219 59.76 -93.82 -86.37
C GLU A 219 58.61 -92.84 -86.67
N LYS A 220 57.60 -93.28 -87.43
CA LYS A 220 56.46 -92.43 -87.83
C LYS A 220 55.47 -92.16 -86.69
N ASP A 221 55.23 -93.13 -85.80
CA ASP A 221 54.35 -92.96 -84.62
C ASP A 221 55.02 -92.06 -83.56
N TYR A 222 56.33 -92.20 -83.34
CA TYR A 222 57.08 -91.35 -82.42
C TYR A 222 57.16 -89.90 -82.91
N ILE A 223 57.36 -89.66 -84.21
CA ILE A 223 57.36 -88.30 -84.79
C ILE A 223 55.98 -87.65 -84.64
N ALA A 224 54.88 -88.39 -84.85
CA ALA A 224 53.52 -87.87 -84.68
C ALA A 224 53.19 -87.53 -83.22
N LYS A 225 53.59 -88.37 -82.26
CA LYS A 225 53.48 -88.05 -80.82
C LYS A 225 54.33 -86.84 -80.44
N LEU A 226 55.56 -86.76 -80.92
CA LEU A 226 56.44 -85.60 -80.68
C LEU A 226 55.86 -84.32 -81.26
N SER A 227 55.26 -84.34 -82.45
CA SER A 227 54.62 -83.14 -83.01
C SER A 227 53.40 -82.71 -82.20
N ALA A 228 52.57 -83.66 -81.75
CA ALA A 228 51.40 -83.37 -80.90
C ALA A 228 51.82 -82.78 -79.53
N LEU A 229 52.83 -83.37 -78.89
CA LEU A 229 53.43 -82.87 -77.64
C LEU A 229 54.07 -81.48 -77.81
N THR A 230 54.70 -81.22 -78.97
CA THR A 230 55.29 -79.92 -79.28
C THR A 230 54.21 -78.84 -79.46
N GLU A 231 53.08 -79.19 -80.08
CA GLU A 231 51.94 -78.29 -80.23
C GLU A 231 51.24 -78.02 -78.90
N GLU A 232 51.08 -79.04 -78.05
CA GLU A 232 50.55 -78.90 -76.69
C GLU A 232 51.45 -78.03 -75.81
N LYS A 233 52.77 -78.24 -75.88
CA LYS A 233 53.76 -77.39 -75.20
C LYS A 233 53.65 -75.93 -75.64
N SER A 234 53.52 -75.68 -76.94
CA SER A 234 53.31 -74.34 -77.51
C SER A 234 52.03 -73.67 -76.96
N LYS A 235 50.93 -74.42 -76.85
CA LYS A 235 49.66 -73.92 -76.26
C LYS A 235 49.82 -73.56 -74.79
N LEU A 236 50.50 -74.41 -74.01
CA LEU A 236 50.78 -74.15 -72.59
C LEU A 236 51.73 -72.97 -72.37
N GLU A 237 52.76 -72.81 -73.20
CA GLU A 237 53.68 -71.67 -73.14
C GLU A 237 52.94 -70.35 -73.43
N ASN A 238 52.03 -70.33 -74.41
CA ASN A 238 51.20 -69.17 -74.69
C ASN A 238 50.23 -68.84 -73.54
N GLN A 239 49.60 -69.85 -72.94
CA GLN A 239 48.75 -69.63 -71.75
C GLN A 239 49.56 -69.10 -70.56
N LEU A 240 50.75 -69.65 -70.30
CA LEU A 240 51.64 -69.18 -69.25
C LEU A 240 52.00 -67.71 -69.46
N LYS A 241 52.27 -67.30 -70.70
CA LYS A 241 52.56 -65.92 -71.05
C LYS A 241 51.39 -64.98 -70.76
N ILE A 242 50.16 -65.38 -71.12
CA ILE A 242 48.94 -64.63 -70.79
C ILE A 242 48.77 -64.47 -69.27
N TYR A 243 48.97 -65.54 -68.50
CA TYR A 243 48.85 -65.47 -67.03
C TYR A 243 49.90 -64.57 -66.40
N GLN A 244 51.14 -64.56 -66.93
CA GLN A 244 52.19 -63.65 -66.46
C GLN A 244 51.85 -62.18 -66.73
N ASP A 245 51.33 -61.88 -67.92
CA ASP A 245 50.94 -60.51 -68.27
C ASP A 245 49.75 -60.04 -67.40
N LEU A 246 48.77 -60.91 -67.14
CA LEU A 246 47.65 -60.62 -66.23
C LEU A 246 48.11 -60.40 -64.78
N LEU A 247 49.10 -61.18 -64.32
CA LEU A 247 49.68 -61.02 -62.98
C LEU A 247 50.35 -59.65 -62.83
N SER A 248 51.11 -59.21 -63.86
CA SER A 248 51.74 -57.89 -63.88
C SER A 248 50.71 -56.77 -63.79
N GLU A 249 49.60 -56.83 -64.55
CA GLU A 249 48.52 -55.85 -64.45
C GLU A 249 47.88 -55.80 -63.06
N LYS A 250 47.73 -56.96 -62.40
CA LYS A 250 47.19 -57.03 -61.04
C LYS A 250 48.16 -56.44 -60.02
N GLU A 251 49.47 -56.65 -60.19
CA GLU A 251 50.50 -56.06 -59.35
C GLU A 251 50.48 -54.52 -59.46
N ASP A 252 50.38 -53.98 -60.68
CA ASP A 252 50.26 -52.54 -60.91
C ASP A 252 48.98 -51.95 -60.28
N ALA A 253 47.85 -52.65 -60.40
CA ALA A 253 46.60 -52.23 -59.77
C ALA A 253 46.69 -52.23 -58.23
N ILE A 254 47.38 -53.19 -57.64
CA ILE A 254 47.60 -53.24 -56.18
C ILE A 254 48.43 -52.04 -55.72
N VAL A 255 49.45 -51.63 -56.48
CA VAL A 255 50.27 -50.45 -56.16
C VAL A 255 49.42 -49.18 -56.18
N LEU A 256 48.59 -49.00 -57.21
CA LEU A 256 47.67 -47.87 -57.32
C LEU A 256 46.67 -47.80 -56.16
N ILE A 257 46.07 -48.93 -55.80
CA ILE A 257 45.14 -49.02 -54.66
C ILE A 257 45.84 -48.68 -53.35
N LYS A 258 47.07 -49.18 -53.12
CA LYS A 258 47.84 -48.83 -51.93
C LYS A 258 48.09 -47.33 -51.83
N GLN A 259 48.47 -46.70 -52.93
CA GLN A 259 48.75 -45.27 -52.95
C GLN A 259 47.49 -44.43 -52.68
N GLN A 260 46.35 -44.80 -53.28
CA GLN A 260 45.05 -44.17 -52.97
C GLN A 260 44.65 -44.34 -51.50
N ASN A 261 44.94 -45.51 -50.91
CA ASN A 261 44.63 -45.77 -49.51
C ASN A 261 45.49 -44.89 -48.59
N GLU A 262 46.78 -44.75 -48.87
CA GLU A 262 47.68 -43.85 -48.13
C GLU A 262 47.25 -42.37 -48.24
N GLU A 263 46.81 -41.91 -49.41
CA GLU A 263 46.27 -40.55 -49.58
C GLU A 263 44.96 -40.35 -48.80
N SER A 264 44.08 -41.36 -48.81
CA SER A 264 42.83 -41.33 -48.03
C SER A 264 43.10 -41.30 -46.53
N GLU A 265 44.07 -42.08 -46.03
CA GLU A 265 44.49 -42.07 -44.63
C GLU A 265 45.05 -40.70 -44.20
N LYS A 266 45.86 -40.05 -45.05
CA LYS A 266 46.33 -38.67 -44.79
C LYS A 266 45.17 -37.68 -44.72
N SER A 267 44.21 -37.77 -45.63
CA SER A 267 43.02 -36.91 -45.62
C SER A 267 42.17 -37.11 -44.37
N ILE A 268 42.01 -38.35 -43.91
CA ILE A 268 41.31 -38.67 -42.66
C ILE A 268 42.03 -38.03 -41.47
N ALA A 269 43.36 -38.17 -41.37
CA ALA A 269 44.13 -37.60 -40.28
C ALA A 269 44.04 -36.06 -40.22
N GLU A 270 44.02 -35.37 -41.37
CA GLU A 270 43.79 -33.92 -41.42
C GLU A 270 42.39 -33.52 -40.95
N LYS A 271 41.36 -34.27 -41.35
CA LYS A 271 39.99 -34.04 -40.88
C LYS A 271 39.86 -34.28 -39.39
N ASP A 272 40.49 -35.32 -38.83
CA ASP A 272 40.50 -35.61 -37.40
C ASP A 272 41.15 -34.47 -36.61
N LYS A 273 42.26 -33.91 -37.12
CA LYS A 273 42.89 -32.72 -36.53
C LYS A 273 41.92 -31.53 -36.51
N THR A 274 41.22 -31.30 -37.62
CA THR A 274 40.23 -30.21 -37.73
C THR A 274 39.06 -30.42 -36.78
N ILE A 275 38.57 -31.65 -36.62
CA ILE A 275 37.52 -32.02 -35.67
C ILE A 275 37.98 -31.74 -34.23
N ALA A 276 39.23 -32.06 -33.89
CA ALA A 276 39.78 -31.79 -32.57
C ALA A 276 39.86 -30.28 -32.27
N GLU A 277 40.31 -29.48 -33.24
CA GLU A 277 40.36 -28.02 -33.11
C GLU A 277 38.94 -27.42 -32.93
N LEU A 278 37.97 -27.84 -33.75
CA LEU A 278 36.58 -27.41 -33.62
C LEU A 278 35.97 -27.82 -32.28
N SER A 279 36.25 -29.04 -31.80
CA SER A 279 35.78 -29.53 -30.50
C SER A 279 36.31 -28.67 -29.35
N GLN A 280 37.57 -28.22 -29.44
CA GLN A 280 38.15 -27.31 -28.46
C GLN A 280 37.51 -25.93 -28.51
N SER A 281 37.21 -25.40 -29.70
CA SER A 281 36.48 -24.13 -29.85
C SER A 281 35.05 -24.21 -29.30
N ILE A 282 34.32 -25.30 -29.58
CA ILE A 282 32.97 -25.54 -29.05
C ILE A 282 33.00 -25.51 -27.52
N LYS A 283 33.94 -26.23 -26.90
CA LYS A 283 34.11 -26.22 -25.45
C LYS A 283 34.42 -24.82 -24.89
N GLY A 284 35.16 -24.01 -25.64
CA GLY A 284 35.39 -22.60 -25.32
C GLY A 284 34.11 -21.77 -25.31
N TYR A 285 33.27 -21.92 -26.35
CA TYR A 285 31.98 -21.24 -26.44
C TYR A 285 30.98 -21.72 -25.38
N GLU A 286 30.94 -23.02 -25.06
CA GLU A 286 30.10 -23.55 -23.98
C GLU A 286 30.45 -22.90 -22.62
N ASN A 287 31.74 -22.73 -22.33
CA ASN A 287 32.17 -22.05 -21.11
C ASN A 287 31.76 -20.56 -21.11
N GLN A 288 31.89 -19.87 -22.24
CA GLN A 288 31.44 -18.48 -22.36
C GLN A 288 29.92 -18.34 -22.19
N ILE A 289 29.13 -19.24 -22.79
CA ILE A 289 27.68 -19.28 -22.62
C ILE A 289 27.32 -19.48 -21.15
N LYS A 290 28.04 -20.37 -20.45
CA LYS A 290 27.84 -20.60 -19.02
C LYS A 290 28.11 -19.33 -18.21
N GLU A 291 29.24 -18.65 -18.42
CA GLU A 291 29.55 -17.39 -17.73
C GLU A 291 28.50 -16.30 -17.99
N ILE A 292 28.08 -16.13 -19.24
CA ILE A 292 27.04 -15.17 -19.62
C ILE A 292 25.71 -15.51 -18.93
N SER A 293 25.33 -16.79 -18.88
CA SER A 293 24.10 -17.23 -18.22
C SER A 293 24.13 -16.98 -16.71
N GLU A 294 25.27 -17.20 -16.06
CA GLU A 294 25.46 -16.92 -14.62
C GLU A 294 25.43 -15.42 -14.33
N GLN A 295 26.02 -14.58 -15.19
CA GLN A 295 25.92 -13.12 -15.07
C GLN A 295 24.48 -12.65 -15.26
N ALA A 296 23.78 -13.14 -16.28
CA ALA A 296 22.38 -12.79 -16.52
C ALA A 296 21.48 -13.17 -15.34
N ALA A 297 21.72 -14.32 -14.71
CA ALA A 297 21.01 -14.73 -13.50
C ALA A 297 21.22 -13.75 -12.33
N LYS A 298 22.49 -13.36 -12.08
CA LYS A 298 22.83 -12.37 -11.02
C LYS A 298 22.24 -10.99 -11.30
N GLU A 299 22.24 -10.54 -12.54
CA GLU A 299 21.63 -9.26 -12.94
C GLU A 299 20.12 -9.28 -12.70
N LYS A 300 19.45 -10.39 -13.04
CA LYS A 300 18.02 -10.59 -12.83
C LYS A 300 17.65 -10.62 -11.34
N GLU A 301 18.48 -11.26 -10.51
CA GLU A 301 18.29 -11.29 -9.06
C GLU A 301 18.38 -9.87 -8.46
N LYS A 302 19.38 -9.08 -8.85
CA LYS A 302 19.48 -7.66 -8.44
C LYS A 302 18.28 -6.82 -8.89
N GLN A 303 17.73 -7.11 -10.07
CA GLN A 303 16.56 -6.41 -10.59
C GLN A 303 15.31 -6.74 -9.75
N ILE A 304 15.11 -8.01 -9.41
CA ILE A 304 14.02 -8.47 -8.54
C ILE A 304 14.13 -7.82 -7.15
N GLU A 305 15.34 -7.72 -6.60
CA GLU A 305 15.58 -7.10 -5.30
C GLU A 305 15.21 -5.61 -5.30
N LYS A 306 15.58 -4.87 -6.36
CA LYS A 306 15.18 -3.47 -6.56
C LYS A 306 13.67 -3.31 -6.74
N GLU A 307 13.03 -4.18 -7.53
CA GLU A 307 11.58 -4.15 -7.73
C GLU A 307 10.83 -4.40 -6.41
N THR A 308 11.35 -5.31 -5.59
CA THR A 308 10.81 -5.58 -4.25
C THR A 308 10.98 -4.37 -3.34
N GLU A 309 12.14 -3.72 -3.34
CA GLU A 309 12.39 -2.49 -2.59
C GLU A 309 11.42 -1.37 -3.01
N TYR A 310 11.24 -1.15 -4.32
CA TYR A 310 10.31 -0.14 -4.83
C TYR A 310 8.86 -0.45 -4.50
N SER A 311 8.44 -1.72 -4.58
CA SER A 311 7.11 -2.16 -4.20
C SER A 311 6.83 -1.87 -2.71
N ASN A 312 7.77 -2.20 -1.82
CA ASN A 312 7.66 -1.91 -0.39
C ASN A 312 7.56 -0.40 -0.13
N LYS A 313 8.38 0.40 -0.81
CA LYS A 313 8.36 1.86 -0.68
C LYS A 313 7.04 2.45 -1.16
N LEU A 314 6.48 1.94 -2.26
CA LEU A 314 5.18 2.35 -2.78
C LEU A 314 4.05 2.01 -1.80
N SER A 315 4.10 0.85 -1.16
CA SER A 315 3.14 0.44 -0.14
C SER A 315 3.16 1.40 1.06
N LEU A 316 4.36 1.74 1.57
CA LEU A 316 4.50 2.70 2.69
C LEU A 316 3.99 4.10 2.33
N LEU A 317 4.34 4.61 1.16
CA LEU A 317 3.84 5.90 0.65
C LEU A 317 2.32 5.90 0.48
N THR A 318 1.75 4.78 0.05
CA THR A 318 0.29 4.61 -0.07
C THR A 318 -0.37 4.67 1.30
N GLU A 319 0.18 3.95 2.29
CA GLU A 319 -0.33 3.99 3.67
C GLU A 319 -0.26 5.41 4.26
N GLU A 320 0.87 6.10 4.09
CA GLU A 320 1.04 7.48 4.55
C GLU A 320 0.04 8.44 3.88
N LYS A 321 -0.15 8.32 2.56
CA LYS A 321 -1.16 9.07 1.82
C LYS A 321 -2.56 8.85 2.39
N THR A 322 -2.96 7.60 2.67
CA THR A 322 -4.29 7.33 3.23
C THR A 322 -4.48 7.93 4.63
N LYS A 323 -3.43 7.95 5.47
CA LYS A 323 -3.45 8.61 6.77
C LYS A 323 -3.63 10.12 6.62
N LEU A 324 -2.88 10.76 5.72
CA LEU A 324 -2.99 12.18 5.45
C LEU A 324 -4.36 12.57 4.88
N GLU A 325 -4.93 11.76 3.98
CA GLU A 325 -6.28 11.98 3.45
C GLU A 325 -7.35 11.89 4.54
N THR A 326 -7.21 10.95 5.46
CA THR A 326 -8.11 10.80 6.62
C THR A 326 -8.00 12.01 7.55
N GLN A 327 -6.78 12.45 7.85
CA GLN A 327 -6.53 13.65 8.67
C GLN A 327 -7.08 14.92 8.00
N LEU A 328 -6.88 15.07 6.69
CA LEU A 328 -7.41 16.20 5.93
C LEU A 328 -8.94 16.24 5.96
N LYS A 329 -9.59 15.07 5.84
CA LYS A 329 -11.04 14.97 5.95
C LYS A 329 -11.53 15.40 7.33
N ALA A 330 -10.93 14.85 8.40
CA ALA A 330 -11.28 15.23 9.77
C ALA A 330 -11.09 16.74 10.03
N SER A 331 -10.01 17.33 9.51
CA SER A 331 -9.74 18.77 9.62
C SER A 331 -10.79 19.61 8.88
N LYS A 332 -11.24 19.18 7.69
CA LYS A 332 -12.32 19.83 6.94
C LYS A 332 -13.66 19.76 7.68
N ASP A 333 -13.99 18.61 8.27
CA ASP A 333 -15.22 18.44 9.03
C ASP A 333 -15.24 19.36 10.27
N LEU A 334 -14.11 19.47 10.98
CA LEU A 334 -13.95 20.42 12.08
C LEU A 334 -14.07 21.87 11.64
N LEU A 335 -13.54 22.23 10.46
CA LEU A 335 -13.66 23.58 9.92
C LEU A 335 -15.14 23.94 9.65
N LEU A 336 -15.90 23.02 9.05
CA LEU A 336 -17.34 23.20 8.80
C LEU A 336 -18.13 23.41 10.11
N GLU A 337 -17.81 22.64 11.15
CA GLU A 337 -18.43 22.80 12.48
C GLU A 337 -18.12 24.18 13.07
N ARG A 338 -16.86 24.65 12.93
CA ARG A 338 -16.44 25.98 13.39
C ARG A 338 -17.13 27.09 12.61
N GLU A 339 -17.27 26.95 11.30
CA GLU A 339 -18.01 27.90 10.45
C GLU A 339 -19.47 28.01 10.87
N SER A 340 -20.13 26.87 11.14
CA SER A 340 -21.50 26.84 11.66
C SER A 340 -21.62 27.55 13.01
N THR A 341 -20.66 27.31 13.92
CA THR A 341 -20.61 27.96 15.24
C THR A 341 -20.44 29.48 15.13
N ILE A 342 -19.56 29.94 14.22
CA ILE A 342 -19.36 31.37 13.97
C ILE A 342 -20.64 32.02 13.43
N ALA A 343 -21.37 31.33 12.55
CA ALA A 343 -22.64 31.83 12.05
C ALA A 343 -23.68 32.01 13.17
N LEU A 344 -23.77 31.04 14.09
CA LEU A 344 -24.63 31.14 15.28
C LEU A 344 -24.24 32.33 16.17
N PHE A 345 -22.95 32.51 16.47
CA PHE A 345 -22.50 33.64 17.28
C PHE A 345 -22.74 34.99 16.59
N LYS A 346 -22.61 35.07 15.26
CA LYS A 346 -22.97 36.28 14.51
C LYS A 346 -24.46 36.60 14.67
N GLN A 347 -25.33 35.61 14.55
CA GLN A 347 -26.78 35.81 14.74
C GLN A 347 -27.09 36.28 16.16
N GLN A 348 -26.54 35.61 17.18
CA GLN A 348 -26.73 36.00 18.58
C GLN A 348 -26.25 37.43 18.85
N LYS A 349 -25.13 37.83 18.25
CA LYS A 349 -24.63 39.21 18.35
C LYS A 349 -25.63 40.20 17.76
N GLU A 350 -26.16 39.92 16.56
CA GLU A 350 -27.15 40.81 15.92
C GLU A 350 -28.44 40.92 16.75
N ASP A 351 -28.90 39.82 17.34
CA ASP A 351 -30.07 39.81 18.21
C ASP A 351 -29.83 40.64 19.49
N LEU A 352 -28.64 40.53 20.09
CA LEU A 352 -28.24 41.35 21.24
C LEU A 352 -28.15 42.83 20.88
N GLU A 353 -27.61 43.18 19.71
CA GLU A 353 -27.54 44.57 19.23
C GLU A 353 -28.94 45.18 19.07
N LYS A 354 -29.93 44.42 18.59
CA LYS A 354 -31.34 44.85 18.54
C LYS A 354 -31.90 45.11 19.93
N VAL A 355 -31.66 44.20 20.88
CA VAL A 355 -32.10 44.37 22.27
C VAL A 355 -31.49 45.63 22.89
N ILE A 356 -30.19 45.87 22.69
CA ILE A 356 -29.51 47.08 23.18
C ILE A 356 -30.16 48.32 22.58
N SER A 357 -30.39 48.35 21.26
CA SER A 357 -31.04 49.48 20.59
C SER A 357 -32.43 49.79 21.16
N ASP A 358 -33.24 48.76 21.45
CA ASP A 358 -34.56 48.95 22.05
C ASP A 358 -34.49 49.43 23.51
N LYS A 359 -33.49 48.97 24.27
CA LYS A 359 -33.21 49.49 25.61
C LYS A 359 -32.76 50.95 25.57
N ASP A 360 -31.94 51.35 24.61
CA ASP A 360 -31.49 52.73 24.44
C ASP A 360 -32.66 53.67 24.11
N LYS A 361 -33.61 53.23 23.27
CA LYS A 361 -34.86 53.97 23.04
C LYS A 361 -35.64 54.16 24.34
N THR A 362 -35.80 53.08 25.11
CA THR A 362 -36.51 53.12 26.40
C THR A 362 -35.83 54.08 27.38
N ILE A 363 -34.49 54.05 27.44
CA ILE A 363 -33.70 54.95 28.28
C ILE A 363 -33.92 56.41 27.84
N THR A 364 -33.93 56.67 26.53
CA THR A 364 -34.19 58.01 25.99
C THR A 364 -35.59 58.52 26.36
N GLU A 365 -36.62 57.69 26.23
CA GLU A 365 -37.99 58.02 26.65
C GLU A 365 -38.08 58.31 28.15
N LEU A 366 -37.40 57.51 28.98
CA LEU A 366 -37.33 57.74 30.42
C LEU A 366 -36.62 59.05 30.75
N PHE A 367 -35.53 59.39 30.05
CA PHE A 367 -34.83 60.66 30.24
C PHE A 367 -35.71 61.87 29.91
N GLU A 368 -36.45 61.84 28.81
CA GLU A 368 -37.39 62.92 28.47
C GLU A 368 -38.53 63.01 29.50
N ASN A 369 -39.04 61.88 29.99
CA ASN A 369 -40.02 61.87 31.08
C ASN A 369 -39.45 62.48 32.37
N ILE A 370 -38.24 62.09 32.78
CA ILE A 370 -37.56 62.64 33.97
C ILE A 370 -37.41 64.15 33.83
N LYS A 371 -36.93 64.62 32.68
CA LYS A 371 -36.81 66.06 32.38
C LYS A 371 -38.16 66.78 32.43
N GLY A 372 -39.23 66.13 31.94
CA GLY A 372 -40.60 66.61 32.07
C GLY A 372 -41.02 66.78 33.54
N TYR A 373 -40.74 65.77 34.38
CA TYR A 373 -41.01 65.86 35.82
C TYR A 373 -40.15 66.90 36.53
N GLU A 374 -38.87 67.05 36.18
CA GLU A 374 -37.99 68.08 36.72
C GLU A 374 -38.52 69.49 36.43
N ASN A 375 -38.98 69.73 35.20
CA ASN A 375 -39.62 70.99 34.81
C ASN A 375 -40.88 71.25 35.63
N LEU A 376 -41.75 70.24 35.81
CA LEU A 376 -42.96 70.36 36.61
C LEU A 376 -42.65 70.66 38.09
N VAL A 377 -41.64 70.00 38.66
CA VAL A 377 -41.17 70.27 40.03
C VAL A 377 -40.70 71.72 40.14
N LYS A 378 -39.95 72.22 39.16
CA LYS A 378 -39.49 73.61 39.13
C LYS A 378 -40.67 74.60 39.06
N GLU A 379 -41.66 74.36 38.20
CA GLU A 379 -42.87 75.19 38.12
C GLU A 379 -43.66 75.21 39.44
N LEU A 380 -43.79 74.05 40.09
CA LEU A 380 -44.44 73.94 41.41
C LEU A 380 -43.67 74.70 42.49
N GLN A 381 -42.34 74.61 42.51
CA GLN A 381 -41.49 75.37 43.42
C GLN A 381 -41.64 76.89 43.21
N GLU A 382 -41.63 77.36 41.96
CA GLU A 382 -41.86 78.77 41.62
C GLU A 382 -43.26 79.23 42.04
N LYS A 383 -44.28 78.40 41.85
CA LYS A 383 -45.65 78.68 42.30
C LYS A 383 -45.75 78.78 43.82
N MET A 384 -45.20 77.82 44.56
CA MET A 384 -45.16 77.86 46.03
C MET A 384 -44.39 79.07 46.55
N ALA A 385 -43.29 79.47 45.88
CA ALA A 385 -42.55 80.67 46.24
C ALA A 385 -43.36 81.96 46.01
N ARG A 386 -44.15 82.01 44.93
CA ARG A 386 -45.06 83.14 44.64
C ARG A 386 -46.18 83.22 45.67
N GLU A 387 -46.86 82.11 45.94
CA GLU A 387 -47.90 82.02 46.97
C GLU A 387 -47.36 82.37 48.36
N GLY A 388 -46.13 81.94 48.67
CA GLY A 388 -45.42 82.31 49.90
C GLY A 388 -45.21 83.82 50.02
N LYS A 389 -44.70 84.47 48.96
CA LYS A 389 -44.50 85.93 48.91
C LYS A 389 -45.82 86.70 48.99
N GLU A 390 -46.87 86.23 48.32
CA GLU A 390 -48.20 86.85 48.37
C GLU A 390 -48.78 86.80 49.78
N LYS A 391 -48.72 85.63 50.46
CA LYS A 391 -49.15 85.50 51.86
C LYS A 391 -48.29 86.33 52.80
N GLU A 392 -46.97 86.39 52.60
CA GLU A 392 -46.07 87.22 53.39
C GLU A 392 -46.42 88.71 53.26
N ALA A 393 -46.71 89.18 52.03
CA ALA A 393 -47.17 90.54 51.77
C ALA A 393 -48.53 90.83 52.41
N GLU A 394 -49.48 89.89 52.36
CA GLU A 394 -50.79 89.98 53.02
C GLU A 394 -50.61 90.14 54.55
N TYR A 395 -49.78 89.29 55.17
CA TYR A 395 -49.49 89.37 56.60
C TYR A 395 -48.78 90.68 56.97
N ALA A 396 -47.84 91.15 56.14
CA ALA A 396 -47.16 92.42 56.36
C ALA A 396 -48.13 93.62 56.30
N ALA A 397 -49.05 93.63 55.33
CA ALA A 397 -50.08 94.66 55.21
C ALA A 397 -51.03 94.67 56.43
N LYS A 398 -51.45 93.48 56.89
CA LYS A 398 -52.30 93.34 58.09
C LYS A 398 -51.59 93.82 59.36
N LEU A 399 -50.28 93.54 59.49
CA LEU A 399 -49.46 94.04 60.60
C LEU A 399 -49.33 95.57 60.59
N ALA A 400 -49.19 96.18 59.41
CA ALA A 400 -49.13 97.63 59.27
C ALA A 400 -50.41 98.31 59.75
N LEU A 401 -51.59 97.79 59.36
CA LEU A 401 -52.89 98.28 59.82
C LEU A 401 -53.06 98.18 61.35
N LEU A 402 -52.60 97.06 61.94
CA LEU A 402 -52.61 96.88 63.40
C LEU A 402 -51.72 97.90 64.13
N LYS A 403 -50.54 98.20 63.59
CA LYS A 403 -49.64 99.23 64.13
C LYS A 403 -50.27 100.62 64.09
N GLU A 404 -50.92 100.96 62.98
CA GLU A 404 -51.61 102.26 62.85
C GLU A 404 -52.81 102.35 63.80
N GLY A 405 -53.62 101.30 63.90
CA GLY A 405 -54.72 101.22 64.86
C GLY A 405 -54.26 101.41 66.32
N LYS A 406 -53.13 100.80 66.70
CA LYS A 406 -52.51 100.99 68.03
C LYS A 406 -52.15 102.45 68.29
N LYS A 407 -51.51 103.11 67.33
CA LYS A 407 -51.09 104.51 67.45
C LYS A 407 -52.27 105.47 67.66
N ILE A 408 -53.39 105.22 66.97
CA ILE A 408 -54.63 106.01 67.12
C ILE A 408 -55.23 105.85 68.52
N ILE A 409 -55.22 104.63 69.08
CA ILE A 409 -55.75 104.35 70.42
C ILE A 409 -54.89 105.03 71.49
N GLU A 410 -53.55 104.98 71.37
CA GLU A 410 -52.63 105.64 72.31
C GLU A 410 -52.83 107.17 72.32
N ALA A 411 -53.03 107.79 71.16
CA ALA A 411 -53.31 109.22 71.05
C ALA A 411 -54.62 109.63 71.76
N LYS A 412 -55.70 108.84 71.60
CA LYS A 412 -56.99 109.11 72.25
C LYS A 412 -56.93 108.96 73.78
N LEU A 413 -56.08 108.07 74.29
CA LEU A 413 -55.92 107.85 75.73
C LEU A 413 -55.28 109.07 76.42
N VAL A 414 -54.29 109.70 75.77
CA VAL A 414 -53.60 110.88 76.30
C VAL A 414 -54.54 112.09 76.40
N GLU A 415 -55.47 112.23 75.47
CA GLU A 415 -56.43 113.35 75.44
C GLU A 415 -57.50 113.26 76.54
N ALA A 416 -57.93 112.05 76.90
CA ALA A 416 -58.95 111.82 77.94
C ALA A 416 -58.46 112.16 79.37
N ILE A 417 -57.16 112.00 79.64
CA ILE A 417 -56.58 112.22 80.98
C ILE A 417 -56.48 113.71 81.33
N LYS A 418 -56.40 114.61 80.34
CA LYS A 418 -56.16 116.04 80.56
C LYS A 418 -57.38 116.84 81.07
N LYS A 419 -58.59 116.26 81.07
CA LYS A 419 -59.87 116.99 81.20
C LYS A 419 -60.56 116.91 82.59
N SER A 420 -60.02 116.24 83.61
CA SER A 420 -60.82 115.79 84.78
C SER A 420 -60.43 116.25 86.20
N ILE A 421 -59.67 117.33 86.41
CA ILE A 421 -59.28 117.78 87.79
C ILE A 421 -60.25 118.89 88.29
N PRO A 422 -60.91 118.81 89.48
CA PRO A 422 -61.84 119.85 90.00
C PRO A 422 -61.17 121.13 90.61
N ASP A 423 -61.90 122.26 90.68
CA ASP A 423 -61.42 123.62 91.06
C ASP A 423 -61.57 124.04 92.54
N TYR A 424 -61.99 123.15 93.43
CA TYR A 424 -62.16 123.45 94.85
C TYR A 424 -61.62 122.35 95.75
N TYR A 425 -61.23 122.73 96.97
CA TYR A 425 -60.80 121.80 98.01
C TYR A 425 -61.58 122.05 99.30
N GLU A 426 -62.05 120.97 99.89
CA GLU A 426 -62.72 120.99 101.19
C GLU A 426 -61.67 120.76 102.28
N VAL A 427 -61.48 121.76 103.15
CA VAL A 427 -60.48 121.77 104.22
C VAL A 427 -60.74 120.59 105.16
N LYS A 428 -59.72 119.77 105.40
CA LYS A 428 -59.80 118.64 106.33
C LYS A 428 -59.20 119.04 107.70
N LYS A 429 -59.61 118.34 108.76
CA LYS A 429 -59.09 118.60 110.12
C LYS A 429 -57.56 118.46 110.16
N GLY A 430 -56.88 119.52 110.62
CA GLY A 430 -55.40 119.58 110.67
C GLY A 430 -54.74 120.16 109.42
N ASP A 431 -55.52 120.57 108.42
CA ASP A 431 -55.02 121.34 107.28
C ASP A 431 -54.65 122.76 107.70
N SER A 432 -53.65 123.29 107.02
CA SER A 432 -53.33 124.71 106.98
C SER A 432 -53.32 125.13 105.51
N LEU A 433 -53.44 126.42 105.23
CA LEU A 433 -53.37 126.94 103.86
C LEU A 433 -52.07 126.51 103.15
N TRP A 434 -50.97 126.36 103.90
CA TRP A 434 -49.70 125.83 103.41
C TRP A 434 -49.81 124.39 102.89
N LYS A 435 -50.35 123.48 103.71
CA LYS A 435 -50.48 122.05 103.32
C LYS A 435 -51.42 121.88 102.13
N ILE A 436 -52.43 122.74 102.01
CA ILE A 436 -53.34 122.72 100.87
C ILE A 436 -52.59 123.19 99.61
N ALA A 437 -51.80 124.27 99.70
CA ALA A 437 -50.99 124.74 98.58
C ALA A 437 -49.95 123.70 98.11
N GLU A 438 -49.30 122.98 99.04
CA GLU A 438 -48.39 121.88 98.67
C GLU A 438 -49.09 120.80 97.83
N ARG A 439 -50.34 120.45 98.15
CA ARG A 439 -51.06 119.39 97.41
C ARG A 439 -51.42 119.79 95.99
N PHE A 440 -51.81 121.04 95.78
CA PHE A 440 -52.35 121.46 94.48
C PHE A 440 -51.32 122.16 93.60
N TYR A 441 -50.30 122.77 94.19
CA TYR A 441 -49.27 123.50 93.46
C TYR A 441 -47.88 122.88 93.59
N ASN A 442 -47.74 121.76 94.31
CA ASN A 442 -46.46 121.15 94.69
C ASN A 442 -45.52 122.09 95.47
N THR A 443 -46.04 123.20 96.01
CA THR A 443 -45.30 124.15 96.85
C THR A 443 -46.23 124.88 97.82
N GLY A 444 -45.85 124.93 99.10
CA GLY A 444 -46.65 125.54 100.15
C GLY A 444 -46.58 127.06 100.21
N GLU A 445 -45.56 127.66 99.60
CA GLU A 445 -45.37 129.12 99.53
C GLU A 445 -46.55 129.85 98.86
N LYS A 446 -47.27 129.15 97.98
CA LYS A 446 -48.47 129.66 97.30
C LYS A 446 -49.72 129.68 98.18
N TRP A 447 -49.62 129.42 99.48
CA TRP A 447 -50.75 129.48 100.41
C TRP A 447 -51.45 130.85 100.42
N ILE A 448 -50.69 131.93 100.18
CA ILE A 448 -51.23 133.30 100.08
C ILE A 448 -52.26 133.38 98.96
N ARG A 449 -52.07 132.68 97.82
CA ARG A 449 -53.05 132.68 96.72
C ARG A 449 -54.37 132.03 97.12
N ILE A 450 -54.29 130.95 97.89
CA ILE A 450 -55.48 130.29 98.43
C ILE A 450 -56.17 131.24 99.43
N PHE A 451 -55.40 131.95 100.25
CA PHE A 451 -55.97 132.96 101.14
C PHE A 451 -56.67 134.09 100.37
N GLU A 452 -55.98 134.72 99.40
CA GLU A 452 -56.48 135.82 98.58
C GLU A 452 -57.78 135.46 97.85
N ALA A 453 -57.80 134.30 97.20
CA ALA A 453 -58.98 133.79 96.48
C ALA A 453 -60.16 133.45 97.41
N ASN A 454 -59.93 133.37 98.72
CA ASN A 454 -60.93 133.03 99.73
C ASN A 454 -60.99 134.07 100.86
N THR A 455 -60.57 135.31 100.61
CA THR A 455 -60.59 136.42 101.59
C THR A 455 -61.98 136.71 102.14
N ASN A 456 -63.04 136.43 101.36
CA ASN A 456 -64.43 136.49 101.81
C ASN A 456 -64.80 135.38 102.82
N LYS A 457 -64.07 134.25 102.83
CA LYS A 457 -64.32 133.08 103.68
C LYS A 457 -63.31 132.97 104.83
N ILE A 458 -62.09 133.49 104.68
CA ILE A 458 -61.03 133.42 105.69
C ILE A 458 -60.73 134.84 106.15
N LYS A 459 -61.23 135.19 107.34
CA LYS A 459 -60.97 136.51 107.94
C LYS A 459 -59.62 136.60 108.64
N ASN A 460 -59.11 135.48 109.14
CA ASN A 460 -57.78 135.38 109.74
C ASN A 460 -57.02 134.22 109.06
N PRO A 461 -55.94 134.48 108.31
CA PRO A 461 -55.22 133.46 107.53
C PRO A 461 -54.65 132.32 108.39
N SER A 462 -54.46 132.54 109.69
CA SER A 462 -53.96 131.52 110.62
C SER A 462 -55.04 130.53 111.07
N ILE A 463 -56.31 130.76 110.72
CA ILE A 463 -57.45 129.96 111.19
C ILE A 463 -58.34 129.60 109.99
N ILE A 464 -58.32 128.33 109.60
CA ILE A 464 -59.29 127.71 108.70
C ILE A 464 -60.03 126.59 109.43
N TYR A 465 -61.31 126.42 109.12
CA TYR A 465 -62.15 125.43 109.77
C TYR A 465 -62.29 124.18 108.90
N PRO A 466 -62.31 122.97 109.49
CA PRO A 466 -62.66 121.76 108.75
C PRO A 466 -64.02 121.91 108.05
N TYR A 467 -64.16 121.29 106.89
CA TYR A 467 -65.31 121.37 105.98
C TYR A 467 -65.52 122.73 105.29
N GLN A 468 -64.62 123.68 105.51
CA GLN A 468 -64.61 124.92 104.75
C GLN A 468 -64.17 124.66 103.31
N ARG A 469 -65.00 125.00 102.32
CA ARG A 469 -64.63 124.88 100.90
C ARG A 469 -63.86 126.09 100.41
N LEU A 470 -62.59 125.87 100.12
CA LEU A 470 -61.68 126.85 99.56
C LEU A 470 -61.57 126.64 98.05
N THR A 471 -61.74 127.71 97.29
CA THR A 471 -61.41 127.73 95.87
C THR A 471 -59.90 127.57 95.74
N ILE A 472 -59.45 126.68 94.85
CA ILE A 472 -58.03 126.50 94.55
C ILE A 472 -57.79 127.06 93.15
N PRO A 473 -57.30 128.31 93.02
CA PRO A 473 -57.03 128.92 91.72
C PRO A 473 -56.06 128.06 90.91
N LYS A 474 -56.38 127.65 89.69
CA LYS A 474 -55.51 126.76 88.90
C LYS A 474 -54.29 127.45 88.26
N GLU A 475 -54.03 128.73 88.56
CA GLU A 475 -52.91 129.51 87.99
C GLU A 475 -52.14 130.38 88.99
#